data_AF-A0A1C6JAU2-F1
#
_entry.id   AF-A0A1C6JAU2-F1
#
_cell.length_a   1.000
_cell.length_b   1.000
_cell.length_c   1.000
_cell.angle_alpha   90.00
_cell.angle_beta   90.00
_cell.angle_gamma   90.00
#
_symmetry.space_group_name_H-M   'P 1'
#
loop_
_entity.id
_entity.type
_entity.pdbx_description
1 polymer ?
#
loop_
_entity_poly.entity_id
_entity_poly.type
_entity_poly.pdbx_seq_one_letter_code
_entity_poly.pdbx_strand_id
1 'polypeptide(L)' 'MALVKVGIIALRSPDGDFLPATPIYKDLPVNERGRTAQEEKATEEISRLLAERFKEYIDGCRKEERRQNVGKDTP' A
#
# COMPACT_ATOMS: atom_id res chain seq x y z
N MET A 1 18.44 -7.58 11.74
CA MET A 1 19.04 -6.84 10.62
C MET A 1 18.79 -7.64 9.35
N ALA A 2 18.53 -6.98 8.23
CA ALA A 2 18.41 -7.62 6.92
C ALA A 2 18.94 -6.69 5.80
N LEU A 3 19.51 -7.29 4.75
CA LEU A 3 19.92 -6.61 3.52
C LEU A 3 18.66 -6.25 2.71
N VAL A 4 18.29 -4.97 2.73
CA VAL A 4 17.10 -4.46 2.04
C VAL A 4 17.51 -3.62 0.84
N LYS A 5 16.82 -3.78 -0.30
CA LYS A 5 17.02 -2.94 -1.49
C LYS A 5 16.46 -1.55 -1.22
N VAL A 6 17.34 -0.54 -1.18
CA VAL A 6 16.96 0.85 -0.88
C VAL A 6 16.89 1.73 -2.13
N GLY A 7 17.43 1.26 -3.25
CA GLY A 7 17.44 2.05 -4.48
C GLY A 7 18.07 1.32 -5.65
N ILE A 8 18.24 2.06 -6.74
CA ILE A 8 18.91 1.63 -7.96
C ILE A 8 19.79 2.80 -8.43
N ILE A 9 21.02 2.50 -8.83
CA ILE A 9 21.91 3.47 -9.47
C ILE A 9 22.02 3.14 -10.96
N ALA A 10 21.75 4.12 -11.81
CA ALA A 10 21.94 4.02 -13.25
C ALA A 10 23.00 5.03 -13.67
N LEU A 11 24.23 4.55 -13.82
CA LEU A 11 25.38 5.39 -14.18
C LEU A 11 25.46 5.58 -15.69
N ARG A 12 26.24 6.58 -16.11
CA ARG A 12 26.63 6.79 -17.50
C ARG A 12 28.04 6.24 -17.72
N SER A 13 28.29 5.66 -18.88
CA SER A 13 29.66 5.40 -19.33
C SER A 13 30.35 6.72 -19.70
N PRO A 14 31.69 6.76 -19.79
CA PRO A 14 32.42 7.91 -20.33
C PRO A 14 31.97 8.31 -21.74
N ASP A 15 31.47 7.34 -22.52
CA ASP A 15 30.96 7.54 -23.88
C ASP A 15 29.50 8.03 -23.91
N GLY A 16 28.87 8.19 -22.74
CA GLY A 16 27.50 8.71 -22.59
C GLY A 16 26.40 7.64 -22.61
N ASP A 17 26.75 6.38 -22.85
CA ASP A 17 25.80 5.27 -22.82
C ASP A 17 25.29 4.99 -21.39
N PHE A 18 24.13 4.34 -21.31
CA PHE A 18 23.59 3.91 -20.02
C PHE A 18 24.29 2.63 -19.55
N LEU A 19 24.87 2.67 -18.35
CA LEU A 19 25.33 1.45 -17.67
C LEU A 19 24.13 0.70 -17.07
N PRO A 20 24.25 -0.63 -16.86
CA PRO A 20 23.21 -1.43 -16.24
C PRO A 20 22.77 -0.85 -14.89
N ALA A 21 21.46 -0.75 -14.72
CA ALA A 21 20.87 -0.25 -13.49
C ALA A 21 21.17 -1.22 -12.33
N THR A 22 22.03 -0.80 -11.41
CA THR A 22 22.56 -1.65 -10.34
C THR A 22 21.79 -1.41 -9.04
N PRO A 23 21.24 -2.44 -8.38
CA PRO A 23 20.52 -2.27 -7.12
C PRO A 23 21.47 -1.89 -5.98
N ILE A 24 21.02 -0.99 -5.11
CA ILE A 24 21.72 -0.62 -3.87
C ILE A 24 21.01 -1.31 -2.71
N TYR A 25 21.79 -2.00 -1.88
CA TYR A 25 21.30 -2.63 -0.65
C TYR A 25 21.92 -1.99 0.59
N LYS A 26 21.18 -2.01 1.69
CA LYS A 26 21.65 -1.56 3.00
C LYS A 26 21.13 -2.49 4.09
N ASP A 27 21.95 -2.75 5.10
CA ASP A 27 21.52 -3.43 6.30
C ASP A 27 20.61 -2.52 7.14
N LEU A 28 19.39 -2.97 7.37
CA LEU A 28 18.38 -2.24 8.13
C LEU A 28 17.83 -3.08 9.29
N PRO A 29 17.45 -2.43 10.41
CA PRO A 29 16.72 -3.10 11.47
C PRO A 29 15.35 -3.55 10.96
N VAL A 30 15.00 -4.78 11.29
CA VAL A 30 13.73 -5.41 10.95
C VAL A 30 13.13 -6.05 12.19
N ASN A 31 11.81 -6.14 12.24
CA ASN A 31 11.09 -6.84 13.30
C ASN A 31 11.15 -8.36 13.12
N GLU A 32 10.51 -9.12 14.01
CA GLU A 32 10.44 -10.59 13.96
C GLU A 32 9.79 -11.14 12.68
N ARG A 33 9.02 -10.32 11.97
CA ARG A 33 8.39 -10.64 10.68
C ARG A 33 9.27 -10.28 9.48
N GLY A 34 10.49 -9.82 9.72
CA GLY A 34 11.44 -9.43 8.67
C GLY A 34 11.11 -8.08 8.01
N ARG A 35 10.23 -7.27 8.61
CA ARG A 35 9.80 -5.98 8.06
C ARG A 35 10.52 -4.83 8.74
N THR A 36 10.91 -3.85 7.94
CA THR A 36 11.38 -2.55 8.41
C THR A 36 10.23 -1.75 9.05
N ALA A 37 10.57 -0.76 9.87
CA ALA A 37 9.57 0.13 10.46
C ALA A 37 8.72 0.87 9.40
N GLN A 38 9.31 1.19 8.26
CA GLN A 38 8.62 1.83 7.15
C GLN A 38 7.61 0.89 6.48
N GLU A 39 7.95 -0.39 6.29
CA GLU A 39 7.04 -1.38 5.72
C GLU A 39 5.86 -1.67 6.65
N GLU A 40 6.07 -1.74 7.96
CA GLU A 40 4.96 -1.86 8.92
C GLU A 40 4.04 -0.65 8.87
N LYS A 41 4.60 0.56 8.87
CA LYS A 41 3.83 1.79 8.76
C LYS A 41 3.01 1.84 7.47
N ALA A 42 3.62 1.53 6.33
CA ALA A 42 2.92 1.49 5.04
C ALA A 42 1.80 0.43 5.04
N THR A 43 2.05 -0.73 5.65
CA THR A 43 1.04 -1.79 5.79
C THR A 43 -0.16 -1.31 6.60
N GLU A 44 0.08 -0.63 7.73
CA GLU A 44 -0.98 -0.08 8.58
C GLU A 44 -1.80 0.99 7.84
N GLU A 45 -1.14 1.92 7.17
CA GLU A 45 -1.79 2.99 6.40
C GLU A 45 -2.68 2.45 5.28
N ILE A 46 -2.17 1.49 4.51
CA ILE A 46 -2.95 0.83 3.45
C ILE A 46 -4.13 0.06 4.05
N SER A 47 -3.92 -0.67 5.14
CA SER A 47 -4.98 -1.44 5.80
C SER A 47 -6.09 -0.53 6.30
N ARG A 48 -5.75 0.62 6.88
CA ARG A 48 -6.70 1.63 7.35
C ARG A 48 -7.51 2.21 6.20
N LEU A 49 -6.84 2.63 5.13
CA LEU A 49 -7.50 3.16 3.94
C LEU A 49 -8.50 2.15 3.36
N LEU A 50 -8.11 0.88 3.23
CA LEU A 50 -8.99 -0.16 2.72
C LEU A 50 -10.19 -0.41 3.64
N ALA A 51 -9.97 -0.45 4.96
CA ALA A 51 -11.05 -0.63 5.94
C ALA A 51 -12.10 0.50 5.86
N GLU A 52 -11.65 1.75 5.71
CA GLU A 52 -12.52 2.91 5.52
C GLU A 52 -13.36 2.76 4.23
N ARG A 53 -12.74 2.39 3.12
CA ARG A 53 -13.46 2.18 1.85
C ARG A 53 -14.48 1.05 1.92
N PHE A 54 -14.15 -0.06 2.59
CA PHE A 54 -15.11 -1.15 2.79
C PHE A 54 -16.28 -0.70 3.68
N LYS A 55 -16.02 0.09 4.72
CA LYS A 55 -17.08 0.65 5.55
C LYS A 55 -18.02 1.55 4.75
N GLU A 56 -17.46 2.49 3.97
CA GLU A 56 -18.24 3.38 3.10
C GLU A 56 -19.16 2.58 2.16
N TYR A 57 -18.63 1.52 1.56
CA TYR A 57 -19.41 0.64 0.69
C TYR A 57 -20.57 -0.06 1.44
N ILE A 58 -20.26 -0.70 2.57
CA ILE A 58 -21.26 -1.41 3.39
C ILE A 58 -22.37 -0.46 3.86
N ASP A 59 -21.99 0.73 4.34
CA ASP A 59 -22.94 1.74 4.79
C ASP A 59 -23.81 2.26 3.63
N GLY A 60 -23.23 2.38 2.43
CA GLY A 60 -23.94 2.65 1.18
C GLY A 60 -24.99 1.59 0.84
N CYS A 61 -24.62 0.31 0.83
CA CYS A 61 -25.55 -0.80 0.58
C CYS A 61 -26.72 -0.80 1.59
N ARG A 62 -26.43 -0.66 2.88
CA ARG A 62 -27.45 -0.60 3.94
C ARG A 62 -28.38 0.61 3.80
N LYS A 63 -27.89 1.73 3.27
CA LYS A 63 -28.70 2.91 3.01
C LYS A 63 -29.66 2.68 1.85
N GLU A 64 -29.20 2.04 0.78
CA GLU A 64 -30.05 1.68 -0.35
C GLU A 64 -31.11 0.64 0.01
N GLU A 65 -30.76 -0.40 0.78
CA GLU A 65 -31.73 -1.37 1.29
C GLU A 65 -32.85 -0.69 2.09
N ARG A 66 -32.50 0.25 2.98
CA ARG A 66 -33.48 1.02 3.75
C ARG A 66 -34.37 1.89 2.86
N ARG A 67 -33.82 2.54 1.83
CA ARG A 67 -34.60 3.32 0.86
C ARG A 67 -35.61 2.45 0.10
N GLN A 68 -35.19 1.27 -0.33
CA GLN A 68 -36.06 0.34 -1.07
C GLN A 68 -37.19 -0.22 -0.21
N ASN A 69 -36.96 -0.45 1.08
CA ASN A 69 -38.00 -0.93 1.99
C ASN A 69 -39.03 0.17 2.29
N VAL A 70 -38.61 1.42 2.50
CA VAL A 70 -39.54 2.56 2.70
C VAL A 70 -40.42 2.82 1.48
N GLY A 71 -39.89 2.60 0.26
CA GLY A 71 -40.66 2.76 -0.98
C GLY A 71 -41.71 1.67 -1.23
N LYS A 72 -41.64 0.52 -0.53
CA LYS A 72 -42.62 -0.57 -0.65
C LYS A 72 -43.81 -0.45 0.31
N ASP A 73 -43.72 0.41 1.31
CA ASP A 73 -44.75 0.61 2.33
C ASP A 73 -45.68 1.80 2.03
N THR A 74 -45.60 2.42 0.84
CA THR A 74 -46.56 3.44 0.40
C THR A 74 -47.56 2.80 -0.58
N PRO A 75 -48.88 2.83 -0.30
CA PRO A 75 -49.92 2.24 -1.15
C PRO A 75 -50.09 2.94 -2.50
#